data_AF-A0A6S8RM03-F1
#
_entry.id   AF-A0A6S8RM03-F1
#
_cell.length_a   1.000
_cell.length_b   1.000
_cell.length_c   1.000
_cell.angle_alpha   90.00
_cell.angle_beta   90.00
_cell.angle_gamma   90.00
#
_symmetry.space_group_name_H-M   'P 1'
#
loop_
_entity.id
_entity.type
_entity.pdbx_description
1 polymer ?
#
loop_
_entity_poly.entity_id
_entity_poly.type
_entity_poly.pdbx_seq_one_letter_code
_entity_poly.pdbx_strand_id
1 'polypeptide(L)'
;MAPPLHVKAVAGLVNGFVLIAGIRNVAAPGYPLPIIPEDSAFQDHFHDGSRKVEFLFQMLGVCFCAMAFNKLVAVFTTPESTFLRQKLFFTYGLCDLAMAVVVFQYKGLPMSVTGGFAAMHAVEGAAFLHDALMRKRAVKKAAGKKK
;
A
#
# COMPACT_ATOMS: atom_id res chain seq x y z
N MET A 1 9.77 -20.19 -0.26
CA MET A 1 10.02 -19.36 -1.46
C MET A 1 9.91 -17.89 -1.09
N ALA A 2 10.90 -17.07 -1.42
CA ALA A 2 10.82 -15.63 -1.23
C ALA A 2 9.75 -15.00 -2.15
N PRO A 3 9.30 -13.76 -1.90
CA PRO A 3 8.52 -12.99 -2.88
C PRO A 3 9.27 -12.86 -4.21
N PRO A 4 8.61 -13.06 -5.36
CA PRO A 4 9.17 -12.83 -6.68
C PRO A 4 9.72 -11.41 -6.83
N LEU A 5 10.69 -11.23 -7.72
CA LEU A 5 11.33 -9.94 -7.94
C LEU A 5 10.33 -8.85 -8.36
N HIS A 6 9.35 -9.18 -9.20
CA HIS A 6 8.33 -8.22 -9.63
C HIS A 6 7.47 -7.73 -8.45
N VAL A 7 7.08 -8.61 -7.52
CA VAL A 7 6.34 -8.23 -6.31
C VAL A 7 7.18 -7.32 -5.42
N LYS A 8 8.47 -7.64 -5.26
CA LYS A 8 9.40 -6.81 -4.50
C LYS A 8 9.58 -5.42 -5.12
N ALA A 9 9.75 -5.35 -6.43
CA ALA A 9 9.91 -4.09 -7.15
C ALA A 9 8.66 -3.21 -7.03
N VAL A 10 7.48 -3.78 -7.30
CA VAL A 10 6.20 -3.07 -7.20
C VAL A 10 5.97 -2.59 -5.76
N ALA A 11 6.06 -3.49 -4.77
CA ALA A 11 5.86 -3.13 -3.38
C ALA A 11 6.90 -2.12 -2.88
N GLY A 12 8.16 -2.24 -3.30
CA GLY A 12 9.21 -1.28 -2.95
C GLY A 12 8.91 0.13 -3.47
N LEU A 13 8.51 0.24 -4.73
CA LEU A 13 8.19 1.53 -5.36
C LEU A 13 6.92 2.14 -4.76
N VAL A 14 5.81 1.39 -4.71
CA VAL A 14 4.52 1.89 -4.24
C VAL A 14 4.61 2.29 -2.76
N ASN A 15 5.15 1.43 -1.90
CA ASN A 15 5.30 1.77 -0.48
C ASN A 15 6.34 2.86 -0.25
N GLY A 16 7.35 3.02 -1.12
CA GLY A 16 8.26 4.17 -1.07
C GLY A 16 7.52 5.49 -1.26
N PHE A 17 6.67 5.58 -2.28
CA PHE A 17 5.82 6.76 -2.49
C PHE A 17 4.83 6.99 -1.34
N VAL A 18 4.14 5.94 -0.88
CA VAL A 18 3.19 6.03 0.24
C VAL A 18 3.89 6.48 1.52
N LEU A 19 5.12 6.05 1.76
CA LEU A 19 5.91 6.43 2.93
C LEU A 19 6.35 7.90 2.87
N ILE A 20 6.78 8.39 1.70
CA ILE A 20 7.09 9.82 1.51
C ILE A 20 5.84 10.68 1.74
N ALA A 21 4.70 10.29 1.16
CA ALA A 21 3.42 10.97 1.36
C ALA A 21 2.97 10.92 2.83
N GLY A 22 3.12 9.77 3.50
CA GLY A 22 2.81 9.60 4.91
C GLY A 22 3.67 10.47 5.82
N ILE A 23 4.99 10.50 5.61
CA ILE A 23 5.92 11.35 6.35
C ILE A 23 5.55 12.82 6.15
N ARG A 24 5.26 13.23 4.91
CA ARG A 24 4.82 14.60 4.64
C ARG A 24 3.52 14.91 5.37
N ASN A 25 2.54 14.02 5.35
CA ASN A 25 1.28 14.21 6.07
C ASN A 25 1.46 14.35 7.59
N VAL A 26 2.51 13.75 8.17
CA VAL A 26 2.84 13.91 9.60
C VAL A 26 3.61 15.19 9.86
N ALA A 27 4.64 15.48 9.07
CA ALA A 27 5.61 16.54 9.35
C ALA A 27 5.24 17.91 8.76
N ALA A 28 4.53 17.92 7.63
CA ALA A 28 4.10 19.13 6.92
C ALA A 28 2.75 18.89 6.20
N PRO A 29 1.64 18.78 6.94
CA PRO A 29 0.31 18.58 6.38
C PRO A 29 -0.05 19.70 5.39
N GLY A 30 -0.68 19.36 4.27
CA GLY A 30 -1.05 20.33 3.24
C GLY A 30 0.10 20.84 2.37
N TYR A 31 1.36 20.45 2.63
CA TYR A 31 2.48 20.85 1.78
C TYR A 31 2.56 19.99 0.51
N PRO A 32 2.65 20.58 -0.70
CA PRO A 32 2.72 19.82 -1.93
C PRO A 32 4.10 19.15 -2.09
N LEU A 33 4.10 17.89 -2.52
CA LEU A 33 5.29 17.16 -2.88
C LEU A 33 5.62 17.40 -4.36
N PRO A 34 6.76 18.04 -4.69
CA PRO A 34 7.10 18.40 -6.07
C PRO A 34 7.36 17.18 -6.98
N ILE A 35 7.58 16.01 -6.38
CA ILE A 35 7.80 14.74 -7.10
C ILE A 35 6.50 14.07 -7.54
N ILE A 36 5.35 14.51 -7.01
CA ILE A 36 4.03 13.95 -7.33
C ILE A 36 3.29 14.96 -8.21
N PRO A 37 3.05 14.65 -9.50
CA PRO A 37 2.28 15.51 -10.37
C PRO A 37 0.91 15.81 -9.76
N GLU A 38 0.46 17.06 -9.86
CA GLU A 38 -0.86 17.51 -9.40
C GLU A 38 -1.12 17.36 -7.87
N ASP A 39 -0.09 17.09 -7.05
CA ASP A 39 -0.26 16.98 -5.60
C ASP A 39 -0.69 18.30 -4.95
N SER A 40 -0.31 19.45 -5.52
CA SER A 40 -0.81 20.75 -5.07
C SER A 40 -2.33 20.84 -5.20
N ALA A 41 -2.89 20.41 -6.33
CA ALA A 41 -4.34 20.39 -6.52
C ALA A 41 -5.03 19.42 -5.55
N PHE A 42 -4.39 18.30 -5.20
CA PHE A 42 -4.90 17.42 -4.14
C PHE A 42 -4.87 18.11 -2.76
N GLN A 43 -3.77 18.78 -2.41
CA GLN A 43 -3.65 19.47 -1.12
C GLN A 43 -4.66 20.59 -1.01
N ASP A 44 -4.79 21.43 -2.02
CA ASP A 44 -5.73 22.56 -2.02
C ASP A 44 -7.19 22.09 -1.89
N HIS A 45 -7.50 20.90 -2.42
CA HIS A 45 -8.86 20.35 -2.38
C HIS A 45 -9.25 19.78 -1.01
N PHE A 46 -8.33 19.10 -0.33
CA PHE A 46 -8.62 18.40 0.92
C PHE A 46 -8.14 19.14 2.17
N HIS A 47 -7.21 20.09 2.03
CA HIS A 47 -6.60 20.80 3.13
C HIS A 47 -7.04 22.26 3.14
N ASP A 48 -7.96 22.61 4.03
CA ASP A 48 -8.51 23.97 4.16
C ASP A 48 -7.69 24.88 5.09
N GLY A 49 -6.55 24.39 5.60
CA GLY A 49 -5.70 25.12 6.54
C GLY A 49 -6.23 25.13 7.98
N SER A 50 -7.36 24.46 8.27
CA SER A 50 -7.87 24.35 9.62
C SER A 50 -7.08 23.32 10.45
N ARG A 51 -6.90 23.61 11.75
CA ARG A 51 -6.25 22.67 12.69
C ARG A 51 -6.95 21.30 12.78
N LYS A 52 -8.26 21.25 12.49
CA LYS A 52 -9.03 20.01 12.51
C LYS A 52 -8.63 19.10 11.35
N VAL A 53 -8.55 19.67 10.16
CA VAL A 53 -8.12 18.95 8.94
C VAL A 53 -6.65 18.58 9.04
N GLU A 54 -5.81 19.47 9.56
CA GLU A 54 -4.40 19.20 9.82
C GLU A 54 -4.19 17.96 10.69
N PHE A 55 -4.94 17.85 11.81
CA PHE A 55 -4.88 16.68 12.69
C PHE A 55 -5.33 15.39 11.98
N LEU A 56 -6.39 15.44 11.16
CA LEU A 56 -6.85 14.28 10.38
C LEU A 56 -5.79 13.83 9.36
N PHE A 57 -5.12 14.77 8.70
CA PHE A 57 -4.02 14.48 7.79
C PHE A 57 -2.83 13.86 8.52
N GLN A 58 -2.47 14.36 9.70
CA GLN A 58 -1.40 13.77 10.52
C GLN A 58 -1.73 12.33 10.93
N MET A 59 -2.96 12.07 11.38
CA MET A 59 -3.41 10.71 11.70
C MET A 59 -3.36 9.79 10.47
N LEU A 60 -3.85 10.27 9.32
CA LEU A 60 -3.80 9.53 8.07
C LEU A 60 -2.34 9.24 7.64
N GLY A 61 -1.45 10.21 7.84
CA GLY A 61 -0.01 10.07 7.59
C GLY A 61 0.62 8.97 8.42
N VAL A 62 0.31 8.88 9.72
CA VAL A 62 0.76 7.79 10.59
C VAL A 62 0.22 6.44 10.08
N CYS A 63 -1.05 6.37 9.67
CA CYS A 63 -1.63 5.15 9.11
C CYS A 63 -0.94 4.73 7.80
N PHE A 64 -0.62 5.68 6.91
CA PHE A 64 0.10 5.41 5.66
C PHE A 64 1.52 4.92 5.92
N CYS A 65 2.25 5.57 6.84
CA CYS A 65 3.57 5.10 7.26
C CYS A 65 3.50 3.68 7.83
N ALA A 66 2.59 3.42 8.77
CA ALA A 66 2.44 2.10 9.39
C ALA A 66 2.11 1.02 8.36
N MET A 67 1.20 1.30 7.43
CA MET A 67 0.83 0.37 6.36
C MET A 67 2.02 0.10 5.42
N ALA A 68 2.71 1.15 4.98
CA ALA A 68 3.87 1.04 4.09
C ALA A 68 5.01 0.25 4.74
N PHE A 69 5.36 0.57 5.99
CA PHE A 69 6.37 -0.18 6.75
C PHE A 69 5.98 -1.65 6.91
N ASN A 70 4.73 -1.95 7.27
CA ASN A 70 4.28 -3.32 7.47
C ASN A 70 4.37 -4.15 6.17
N LYS A 71 3.99 -3.57 5.03
CA LYS A 71 4.14 -4.20 3.71
C LYS A 71 5.61 -4.41 3.34
N LEU A 72 6.46 -3.38 3.49
CA LEU A 72 7.89 -3.47 3.19
C LEU A 72 8.57 -4.55 4.05
N VAL A 73 8.28 -4.61 5.35
CA VAL A 73 8.79 -5.66 6.23
C VAL A 73 8.32 -7.04 5.75
N ALA A 74 7.03 -7.22 5.49
CA ALA A 74 6.48 -8.50 5.03
C ALA A 74 7.10 -8.99 3.69
N VAL A 75 7.48 -8.06 2.81
CA VAL A 75 8.06 -8.35 1.50
C VAL A 75 9.57 -8.60 1.56
N PHE A 76 10.31 -7.78 2.32
CA PHE A 76 11.77 -7.74 2.25
C PHE A 76 12.49 -8.50 3.37
N THR A 77 11.94 -8.59 4.58
CA THR A 77 12.69 -9.14 5.74
C THR A 77 12.45 -10.61 5.96
N THR A 78 11.29 -11.13 5.57
CA THR A 78 10.93 -12.51 5.88
C THR A 78 11.37 -13.42 4.71
N PRO A 79 12.16 -14.49 4.92
CA PRO A 79 12.59 -15.39 3.83
C PRO A 79 11.59 -16.52 3.50
N GLU A 80 10.69 -16.88 4.43
CA GLU A 80 9.85 -18.07 4.27
C GLU A 80 8.47 -17.83 3.63
N SER A 81 8.09 -18.71 2.70
CA SER A 81 6.72 -18.81 2.19
C SER A 81 5.83 -19.50 3.22
N THR A 82 5.43 -18.79 4.25
CA THR A 82 4.49 -19.30 5.24
C THR A 82 3.04 -19.11 4.76
N PHE A 83 2.14 -19.95 5.27
CA PHE A 83 0.69 -19.77 5.10
C PHE A 83 0.24 -18.38 5.58
N LEU A 84 0.88 -17.87 6.64
CA LEU A 84 0.63 -16.53 7.17
C LEU A 84 0.94 -15.44 6.14
N ARG A 85 2.04 -15.56 5.38
CA ARG A 85 2.36 -14.58 4.34
C ARG A 85 1.37 -14.62 3.18
N GLN A 86 0.96 -15.81 2.75
CA GLN A 86 -0.06 -15.94 1.70
C GLN A 86 -1.35 -15.19 2.10
N LYS A 87 -1.79 -15.34 3.35
CA LYS A 87 -2.94 -14.60 3.89
C LYS A 87 -2.68 -13.10 3.99
N LEU A 88 -1.51 -12.70 4.47
CA LEU A 88 -1.13 -11.28 4.54
C LEU A 88 -1.14 -10.62 3.15
N PHE A 89 -0.55 -11.25 2.13
CA PHE A 89 -0.58 -10.73 0.76
C PHE A 89 -1.99 -10.71 0.18
N PHE A 90 -2.84 -11.68 0.55
CA PHE A 90 -4.25 -11.64 0.18
C PHE A 90 -4.95 -10.42 0.78
N THR A 91 -4.72 -10.14 2.08
CA THR A 91 -5.29 -8.97 2.76
C THR A 91 -4.75 -7.66 2.18
N TYR A 92 -3.44 -7.52 2.01
CA TYR A 92 -2.83 -6.33 1.40
C TYR A 92 -3.37 -6.10 0.00
N GLY A 93 -3.42 -7.17 -0.80
CA GLY A 93 -3.92 -7.10 -2.16
C GLY A 93 -5.37 -6.63 -2.25
N LEU A 94 -6.25 -7.15 -1.40
CA LEU A 94 -7.64 -6.69 -1.33
C LEU A 94 -7.77 -5.25 -0.83
N CYS A 95 -7.00 -4.86 0.19
CA CYS A 95 -7.01 -3.48 0.69
C CYS A 95 -6.56 -2.48 -0.38
N ASP A 96 -5.54 -2.82 -1.17
CA ASP A 96 -5.04 -1.94 -2.23
C ASP A 96 -6.01 -1.81 -3.39
N LEU A 97 -6.63 -2.91 -3.81
CA LEU A 97 -7.71 -2.86 -4.79
C LEU A 97 -8.91 -2.06 -4.28
N ALA A 98 -9.31 -2.25 -3.02
CA ALA A 98 -10.40 -1.48 -2.41
C ALA A 98 -10.07 0.02 -2.38
N MET A 99 -8.85 0.37 -1.99
CA MET A 99 -8.38 1.76 -1.99
C MET A 99 -8.38 2.36 -3.40
N ALA A 100 -7.89 1.62 -4.40
CA ALA A 100 -7.93 2.04 -5.80
C ALA A 100 -9.37 2.28 -6.28
N VAL A 101 -10.32 1.42 -5.91
CA VAL A 101 -11.75 1.59 -6.24
C VAL A 101 -12.34 2.83 -5.58
N VAL A 102 -12.08 3.06 -4.29
CA VAL A 102 -12.58 4.26 -3.59
C VAL A 102 -12.09 5.52 -4.28
N VAL A 103 -10.79 5.56 -4.63
CA VAL A 103 -10.20 6.72 -5.32
C VAL A 103 -10.75 6.88 -6.74
N PHE A 104 -10.92 5.78 -7.48
CA PHE A 104 -11.51 5.81 -8.83
C PHE A 104 -12.97 6.29 -8.84
N GLN A 105 -13.73 6.01 -7.78
CA GLN A 105 -15.12 6.46 -7.65
C GLN A 105 -15.23 7.91 -7.15
N TYR A 106 -14.13 8.51 -6.67
CA TYR A 106 -14.15 9.87 -6.17
C TYR A 106 -14.29 10.89 -7.30
N LYS A 107 -15.46 11.52 -7.40
CA LYS A 107 -15.77 12.51 -8.44
C LYS A 107 -15.40 13.95 -8.07
N GLY A 108 -14.89 14.18 -6.86
CA GLY A 108 -14.52 15.53 -6.40
C GLY A 108 -13.24 16.09 -7.02
N LEU A 109 -12.43 15.23 -7.65
CA LEU A 109 -11.20 15.59 -8.35
C LEU A 109 -11.09 14.86 -9.69
N PRO A 110 -10.44 15.46 -10.70
CA PRO A 110 -10.20 14.79 -11.97
C PRO A 110 -9.17 13.66 -11.82
N MET A 111 -9.25 12.66 -12.70
CA MET A 111 -8.33 11.51 -12.73
C MET A 111 -6.88 11.89 -13.02
N SER A 112 -6.61 13.09 -13.55
CA SER A 112 -5.24 13.62 -13.65
C SER A 112 -4.57 13.80 -12.29
N VAL A 113 -5.35 14.06 -11.23
CA VAL A 113 -4.88 14.26 -9.85
C VAL A 113 -4.82 12.94 -9.09
N THR A 114 -5.89 12.16 -9.15
CA THR A 114 -6.07 10.97 -8.29
C THR A 114 -5.68 9.65 -8.97
N GLY A 115 -5.61 9.64 -10.31
CA GLY A 115 -5.45 8.42 -11.10
C GLY A 115 -4.11 7.73 -10.90
N GLY A 116 -3.02 8.48 -10.71
CA GLY A 116 -1.70 7.91 -10.41
C GLY A 116 -1.69 7.11 -9.11
N PHE A 117 -2.30 7.66 -8.06
CA PHE A 117 -2.44 6.97 -6.77
C PHE A 117 -3.29 5.70 -6.88
N ALA A 118 -4.43 5.79 -7.56
CA ALA A 118 -5.31 4.64 -7.80
C ALA A 118 -4.61 3.54 -8.62
N ALA A 119 -3.89 3.91 -9.68
CA ALA A 119 -3.16 2.97 -10.52
C ALA A 119 -2.04 2.26 -9.77
N MET A 120 -1.26 2.98 -8.95
CA MET A 120 -0.19 2.39 -8.14
C MET A 120 -0.74 1.32 -7.18
N HIS A 121 -1.82 1.62 -6.46
CA HIS A 121 -2.45 0.66 -5.55
C HIS A 121 -3.13 -0.49 -6.33
N ALA A 122 -3.73 -0.22 -7.49
CA ALA A 122 -4.29 -1.30 -8.32
C ALA A 122 -3.21 -2.31 -8.77
N VAL A 123 -2.05 -1.82 -9.20
CA VAL A 123 -0.92 -2.64 -9.63
C VAL A 123 -0.30 -3.41 -8.46
N GLU A 124 -0.09 -2.75 -7.32
CA GLU A 124 0.39 -3.42 -6.10
C GLU A 124 -0.60 -4.50 -5.63
N GLY A 125 -1.89 -4.17 -5.61
CA GLY A 125 -2.94 -5.08 -5.20
C GLY A 125 -3.02 -6.33 -6.07
N ALA A 126 -2.96 -6.15 -7.40
CA ALA A 126 -2.90 -7.24 -8.36
C ALA A 126 -1.63 -8.10 -8.19
N ALA A 127 -0.46 -7.48 -7.95
CA ALA A 127 0.79 -8.20 -7.74
C ALA A 127 0.74 -9.08 -6.47
N PHE A 128 0.23 -8.55 -5.36
CA PHE A 128 0.07 -9.32 -4.12
C PHE A 128 -0.95 -10.45 -4.25
N LEU A 129 -2.10 -10.21 -4.89
CA LEU A 129 -3.10 -11.25 -5.11
C LEU A 129 -2.59 -12.34 -6.05
N HIS A 130 -1.92 -11.97 -7.14
CA HIS A 130 -1.33 -12.93 -8.06
C HIS A 130 -0.32 -13.83 -7.34
N ASP A 131 0.60 -13.26 -6.55
CA ASP A 131 1.53 -14.05 -5.75
C ASP A 131 0.81 -14.93 -4.72
N ALA A 132 -0.18 -14.39 -4.02
CA ALA A 132 -0.94 -15.13 -3.03
C ALA A 132 -1.69 -16.33 -3.64
N LEU A 133 -2.26 -16.18 -4.85
CA LEU A 133 -3.02 -17.23 -5.53
C LEU A 133 -2.12 -18.30 -6.16
N MET A 134 -1.01 -17.90 -6.78
CA MET A 134 -0.14 -18.80 -7.55
C MET A 134 0.93 -19.50 -6.70
N ARG A 135 1.17 -19.03 -5.47
CA ARG A 135 2.20 -19.59 -4.58
C ARG A 135 1.84 -21.00 -4.13
N LYS A 136 2.64 -21.98 -4.59
CA LYS A 136 2.54 -23.39 -4.17
C LYS A 136 2.72 -23.51 -2.66
N ARG A 137 1.79 -24.21 -2.02
CA ARG A 137 1.79 -24.45 -0.56
C ARG A 137 2.70 -25.63 -0.24
N ALA A 138 3.62 -25.45 0.70
CA ALA A 138 4.22 -26.57 1.39
C ALA A 138 3.21 -27.09 2.42
N VAL A 139 2.46 -28.13 2.07
CA VAL A 139 1.63 -28.84 3.06
C VAL A 139 2.58 -29.60 3.97
N LYS A 140 2.54 -29.31 5.28
CA LYS A 140 3.28 -30.10 6.27
C LYS A 140 2.80 -31.54 6.14
N LYS A 141 3.62 -32.46 5.63
CA LYS A 141 3.28 -33.90 5.65
C LYS A 141 3.07 -34.24 7.12
N ALA A 142 1.86 -34.69 7.47
CA ALA A 142 1.57 -35.17 8.81
C ALA A 142 2.64 -36.21 9.15
N ALA A 143 3.41 -35.98 10.21
CA ALA A 143 4.41 -36.92 10.67
C ALA A 143 3.69 -38.25 10.88
N GLY A 144 4.07 -39.25 10.08
CA GLY A 144 3.49 -40.59 10.18
C GLY A 144 3.59 -41.03 11.63
N LYS A 145 2.45 -41.35 12.25
CA LYS A 145 2.42 -42.12 13.49
C LYS A 145 3.26 -43.36 13.24
N LYS A 146 4.49 -43.40 13.79
CA LYS A 146 5.21 -44.66 13.97
C LYS A 146 4.32 -45.50 14.88
N LYS A 147 3.70 -46.53 14.31
CA LYS A 147 3.11 -47.64 15.07
C LYS A 147 4.24 -48.49 15.65
#